data_AF-A0A506XYH1-F1
#
_entry.id   AF-A0A506XYH1-F1
#
_cell.length_a   1.000
_cell.length_b   1.000
_cell.length_c   1.000
_cell.angle_alpha   90.00
_cell.angle_beta   90.00
_cell.angle_gamma   90.00
#
_symmetry.space_group_name_H-M   'P 1'
#
loop_
_entity.id
_entity.type
_entity.pdbx_description
1 polymer ?
#
loop_
_entity_poly.entity_id
_entity_poly.type
_entity_poly.pdbx_seq_one_letter_code
_entity_poly.pdbx_strand_id
1 'polypeptide(L)'
;MVGRESSRDATHRSEVERAALEREHAAAARAAEAGGGAPPIDPEVRELGHELRRSVAVIYRRFRSLRAQGDLGESATEVLAALTATGPQSLSELADRDRVALSTISQTVNRLEQLGLVRREPDARDRRRVSIVPTEAGAEIAAVDRVRRHAWFDRILADLSDDDRAVLERAARILRDIGDA
;
A
#
# COMPACT_ATOMS: atom_id res chain seq x y z
N MET A 1 -31.72 16.31 14.68
CA MET A 1 -30.83 16.47 15.84
C MET A 1 -29.96 15.22 15.98
N VAL A 2 -29.03 14.99 15.05
CA VAL A 2 -28.01 13.92 15.12
C VAL A 2 -26.84 14.45 14.27
N GLY A 3 -25.69 14.79 14.88
CA GLY A 3 -24.60 15.39 14.11
C GLY A 3 -23.40 15.92 14.89
N ARG A 4 -23.19 15.51 16.14
CA ARG A 4 -22.02 15.95 16.93
C ARG A 4 -21.12 14.84 17.48
N GLU A 5 -21.48 13.57 17.31
CA GLU A 5 -20.67 12.45 17.84
C GLU A 5 -19.61 11.92 16.85
N SER A 6 -19.81 12.06 15.54
CA SER A 6 -18.87 11.53 14.53
C SER A 6 -17.53 12.29 14.44
N SER A 7 -17.50 13.57 14.86
CA SER A 7 -16.28 14.39 14.81
C SER A 7 -15.33 14.17 15.98
N ARG A 8 -15.78 13.59 17.10
CA ARG A 8 -14.92 13.28 18.26
C ARG A 8 -14.16 11.96 18.09
N ASP A 9 -14.74 11.02 17.35
CA ASP A 9 -14.16 9.69 17.13
C ASP A 9 -12.97 9.71 16.16
N ALA A 10 -12.98 10.60 15.16
CA ALA A 10 -11.87 10.78 14.22
C ALA A 10 -10.65 11.48 14.85
N THR A 11 -10.89 12.49 15.70
CA THR A 11 -9.82 13.20 16.43
C THR A 11 -9.17 12.28 17.46
N HIS A 12 -9.97 11.49 18.18
CA HIS A 12 -9.44 10.54 19.16
C HIS A 12 -8.61 9.42 18.50
N ARG A 13 -9.03 8.93 17.33
CA ARG A 13 -8.29 7.91 16.56
C ARG A 13 -6.96 8.45 16.02
N SER A 14 -6.94 9.71 15.56
CA SER A 14 -5.73 10.41 15.11
C SER A 14 -4.75 10.68 16.26
N GLU A 15 -5.25 11.00 17.46
CA GLU A 15 -4.43 11.19 18.66
C GLU A 15 -3.83 9.88 19.16
N VAL A 16 -4.59 8.77 19.07
CA VAL A 16 -4.11 7.42 19.45
C VAL A 16 -3.04 6.91 18.48
N GLU A 17 -3.22 7.09 17.16
CA GLU A 17 -2.22 6.74 16.15
C GLU A 17 -0.95 7.58 16.28
N ARG A 18 -1.10 8.88 16.54
CA ARG A 18 0.03 9.80 16.77
C ARG A 18 0.78 9.45 18.05
N ALA A 19 0.07 9.09 19.12
CA ALA A 19 0.68 8.62 20.36
C ALA A 19 1.36 7.25 20.21
N ALA A 20 0.91 6.40 19.28
CA ALA A 20 1.55 5.12 18.96
C ALA A 20 2.86 5.35 18.18
N LEU A 21 2.84 6.21 17.15
CA LEU A 21 4.01 6.64 16.39
C LEU A 21 5.05 7.35 17.27
N GLU A 22 4.61 8.22 18.18
CA GLU A 22 5.51 8.90 19.14
C GLU A 22 6.13 7.91 20.14
N ARG A 23 5.40 6.88 20.57
CA ARG A 23 5.95 5.80 21.42
C ARG A 23 6.94 4.91 20.66
N GLU A 24 6.66 4.60 19.41
CA GLU A 24 7.54 3.81 18.54
C GLU A 24 8.83 4.57 18.23
N HIS A 25 8.74 5.86 17.90
CA HIS A 25 9.90 6.74 17.74
C HIS A 25 10.69 6.89 19.05
N ALA A 26 10.03 7.02 20.19
CA ALA A 26 10.70 7.11 21.49
C ALA A 26 11.31 5.76 21.94
N ALA A 27 10.79 4.63 21.48
CA ALA A 27 11.36 3.31 21.71
C ALA A 27 12.58 3.07 20.81
N ALA A 28 12.51 3.49 19.53
CA ALA A 28 13.64 3.47 18.60
C ALA A 28 14.77 4.40 19.05
N ALA A 29 14.44 5.60 19.56
CA ALA A 29 15.42 6.52 20.14
C ALA A 29 16.07 5.93 21.41
N ARG A 30 15.28 5.32 22.31
CA ARG A 30 15.82 4.64 23.49
C ARG A 30 16.66 3.41 23.16
N ALA A 31 16.33 2.67 22.11
CA ALA A 31 17.13 1.55 21.62
C ALA A 31 18.46 2.02 21.01
N ALA A 32 18.47 3.18 20.35
CA ALA A 32 19.69 3.82 19.86
C ALA A 32 20.57 4.38 21.01
N GLU A 33 19.95 4.90 22.07
CA GLU A 33 20.64 5.41 23.26
C GLU A 33 21.16 4.29 24.20
N ALA A 34 20.53 3.12 24.20
CA ALA A 34 20.85 2.02 25.12
C ALA A 34 22.11 1.21 24.77
N GLY A 35 22.85 1.53 23.70
CA GLY A 35 24.17 0.93 23.44
C GLY A 35 24.21 -0.60 23.26
N GLY A 36 23.06 -1.26 23.11
CA GLY A 36 22.93 -2.67 22.77
C GLY A 36 23.01 -2.85 21.27
N GLY A 37 24.24 -2.77 20.74
CA GLY A 37 24.52 -2.64 19.31
C GLY A 37 23.79 -3.68 18.45
N ALA A 38 22.88 -3.20 17.60
CA ALA A 38 22.78 -3.80 16.28
C ALA A 38 24.21 -3.93 15.73
N PRO A 39 24.57 -5.08 15.12
CA PRO A 39 25.93 -5.28 14.62
C PRO A 39 26.33 -4.07 13.77
N PRO A 40 27.58 -3.60 13.88
CA PRO A 40 28.02 -2.41 13.16
C PRO A 40 27.74 -2.60 11.67
N ILE A 41 26.72 -1.90 11.17
CA ILE A 41 26.39 -1.91 9.75
C ILE A 41 27.49 -1.13 9.05
N ASP A 42 28.07 -1.76 8.03
CA ASP A 42 29.03 -1.14 7.12
C ASP A 42 28.53 0.26 6.71
N PRO A 43 29.33 1.33 6.88
CA PRO A 43 28.98 2.68 6.45
C PRO A 43 28.45 2.76 5.01
N GLU A 44 28.98 1.94 4.10
CA GLU A 44 28.53 1.90 2.70
C GLU A 44 27.11 1.31 2.59
N VAL A 45 26.83 0.23 3.31
CA VAL A 45 25.48 -0.39 3.37
C VAL A 45 24.47 0.57 3.99
N ARG A 46 24.89 1.35 5.01
CA ARG A 46 24.04 2.36 5.64
C ARG A 46 23.69 3.50 4.67
N GLU A 47 24.67 4.02 3.95
CA GLU A 47 24.42 5.09 2.97
C GLU A 47 23.53 4.60 1.84
N LEU A 48 23.79 3.39 1.31
CA LEU A 48 22.93 2.75 0.32
C LEU A 48 21.48 2.64 0.81
N GLY A 49 21.27 2.24 2.08
CA GLY A 49 19.93 2.18 2.67
C GLY A 49 19.23 3.54 2.71
N HIS A 50 19.96 4.61 3.04
CA HIS A 50 19.42 5.98 3.03
C HIS A 50 19.10 6.48 1.62
N GLU A 51 19.98 6.22 0.65
CA GLU A 51 19.76 6.55 -0.75
C GLU A 51 18.56 5.79 -1.32
N LEU A 52 18.48 4.48 -1.09
CA LEU A 52 17.40 3.64 -1.60
C LEU A 52 16.04 4.10 -1.05
N ARG A 53 15.95 4.36 0.24
CA ARG A 53 14.72 4.88 0.87
C ARG A 53 14.29 6.22 0.26
N ARG A 54 15.24 7.13 0.01
CA ARG A 54 14.96 8.42 -0.64
C ARG A 54 14.45 8.21 -2.06
N SER A 55 15.11 7.36 -2.86
CA SER A 55 14.78 7.08 -4.25
C SER A 55 13.40 6.43 -4.39
N VAL A 56 13.09 5.41 -3.57
CA VAL A 56 11.76 4.79 -3.50
C VAL A 56 10.69 5.82 -3.16
N ALA A 57 10.94 6.69 -2.17
CA ALA A 57 9.98 7.72 -1.78
C ALA A 57 9.72 8.75 -2.90
N VAL A 58 10.74 9.12 -3.67
CA VAL A 58 10.58 10.03 -4.83
C VAL A 58 9.68 9.39 -5.90
N ILE A 59 9.96 8.14 -6.26
CA ILE A 59 9.18 7.39 -7.25
C ILE A 59 7.74 7.20 -6.77
N TYR A 60 7.54 6.83 -5.51
CA TYR A 60 6.22 6.66 -4.92
C TYR A 60 5.39 7.96 -4.97
N ARG A 61 5.97 9.09 -4.58
CA ARG A 61 5.31 10.41 -4.69
C ARG A 61 4.95 10.74 -6.14
N ARG A 62 5.81 10.38 -7.09
CA ARG A 62 5.53 10.60 -8.51
C ARG A 62 4.35 9.76 -8.98
N PHE A 63 4.32 8.47 -8.67
CA PHE A 63 3.16 7.62 -8.96
C PHE A 63 1.89 8.16 -8.33
N ARG A 64 1.94 8.57 -7.06
CA ARG A 64 0.82 9.19 -6.37
C ARG A 64 0.29 10.44 -7.10
N SER A 65 1.18 11.31 -7.57
CA SER A 65 0.78 12.53 -8.30
C SER A 65 0.18 12.27 -9.69
N LEU A 66 0.52 11.13 -10.31
CA LEU A 66 0.06 10.76 -11.65
C LEU A 66 -1.27 10.02 -11.64
N ARG A 67 -1.68 9.50 -10.47
CA ARG A 67 -3.06 9.02 -10.31
C ARG A 67 -3.96 10.22 -10.52
N ALA A 68 -4.86 10.12 -11.50
CA ALA A 68 -5.93 11.10 -11.64
C ALA A 68 -6.59 11.27 -10.28
N GLN A 69 -6.94 12.50 -9.91
CA GLN A 69 -7.82 12.76 -8.77
C GLN A 69 -9.17 12.10 -9.11
N GLY A 70 -9.26 10.81 -8.83
CA GLY A 70 -10.42 9.98 -9.06
C GLY A 70 -11.13 9.74 -7.73
N ASP A 71 -12.44 9.58 -7.79
CA ASP A 71 -13.34 9.46 -6.65
C ASP A 71 -13.04 8.29 -5.71
N LEU A 72 -12.16 7.36 -6.07
CA LEU A 72 -11.92 6.13 -5.31
C LEU A 72 -10.90 6.28 -4.16
N GLY A 73 -9.93 7.18 -4.27
CA GLY A 73 -8.83 7.29 -3.29
C GLY A 73 -7.78 6.17 -3.40
N GLU A 74 -6.63 6.35 -2.73
CA GLU A 74 -5.44 5.50 -2.89
C GLU A 74 -5.66 4.04 -2.47
N SER A 75 -6.08 3.83 -1.22
CA SER A 75 -6.29 2.49 -0.65
C SER A 75 -7.36 1.69 -1.39
N ALA A 76 -8.45 2.33 -1.83
CA ALA A 76 -9.49 1.64 -2.58
C ALA A 76 -9.00 1.19 -3.95
N THR A 77 -8.16 2.00 -4.60
CA THR A 77 -7.60 1.63 -5.91
C THR A 77 -6.57 0.51 -5.79
N GLU A 78 -5.80 0.46 -4.70
CA GLU A 78 -4.86 -0.63 -4.40
C GLU A 78 -5.58 -1.94 -4.08
N VAL A 79 -6.59 -1.90 -3.23
CA VAL A 79 -7.44 -3.06 -2.95
C VAL A 79 -8.06 -3.61 -4.23
N LEU A 80 -8.63 -2.75 -5.06
CA LEU A 80 -9.25 -3.16 -6.32
C LEU A 80 -8.23 -3.73 -7.31
N ALA A 81 -7.08 -3.08 -7.46
CA ALA A 81 -6.01 -3.54 -8.35
C ALA A 81 -5.54 -4.95 -7.96
N ALA A 82 -5.30 -5.19 -6.68
CA ALA A 82 -4.81 -6.47 -6.23
C ALA A 82 -5.88 -7.57 -6.30
N LEU A 83 -7.14 -7.30 -5.96
CA LEU A 83 -8.26 -8.24 -6.19
C LEU A 83 -8.37 -8.67 -7.66
N THR A 84 -8.11 -7.76 -8.61
CA THR A 84 -8.12 -8.09 -10.04
C THR A 84 -6.88 -8.85 -10.52
N ALA A 85 -5.75 -8.73 -9.80
CA ALA A 85 -4.49 -9.36 -10.18
C ALA A 85 -4.35 -10.78 -9.57
N THR A 86 -4.76 -10.97 -8.32
CA THR A 86 -4.57 -12.22 -7.57
C THR A 86 -5.88 -12.97 -7.30
N GLY A 87 -7.02 -12.40 -7.72
CA GLY A 87 -8.34 -12.99 -7.53
C GLY A 87 -8.98 -12.66 -6.17
N PRO A 88 -10.11 -13.33 -5.84
CA PRO A 88 -10.83 -13.11 -4.59
C PRO A 88 -9.98 -13.29 -3.33
N GLN A 89 -10.13 -12.37 -2.37
CA GLN A 89 -9.43 -12.41 -1.09
C GLN A 89 -10.38 -12.05 0.05
N SER A 90 -10.14 -12.58 1.24
CA SER A 90 -10.81 -12.18 2.48
C SER A 90 -10.27 -10.84 3.02
N LEU A 91 -11.01 -10.19 3.93
CA LEU A 91 -10.57 -8.92 4.53
C LEU A 91 -9.25 -9.07 5.29
N SER A 92 -9.01 -10.21 5.94
CA SER A 92 -7.76 -10.48 6.65
C SER A 92 -6.58 -10.55 5.68
N GLU A 93 -6.73 -11.27 4.57
CA GLU A 93 -5.68 -11.37 3.54
C GLU A 93 -5.39 -10.00 2.90
N LEU A 94 -6.41 -9.18 2.68
CA LEU A 94 -6.25 -7.80 2.21
C LEU A 94 -5.52 -6.93 3.24
N ALA A 95 -5.85 -7.07 4.52
CA ALA A 95 -5.24 -6.29 5.61
C ALA A 95 -3.76 -6.64 5.79
N ASP A 96 -3.43 -7.93 5.76
CA ASP A 96 -2.06 -8.43 5.86
C ASP A 96 -1.23 -7.96 4.66
N ARG A 97 -1.78 -8.05 3.44
CA ARG A 97 -1.11 -7.60 2.21
C ARG A 97 -0.81 -6.11 2.24
N ASP A 98 -1.81 -5.29 2.58
CA ASP A 98 -1.66 -3.84 2.58
C ASP A 98 -0.97 -3.32 3.85
N ARG A 99 -0.65 -4.21 4.81
CA ARG A 99 -0.06 -3.89 6.11
C ARG A 99 -0.83 -2.80 6.86
N VAL A 100 -2.16 -2.87 6.83
CA VAL A 100 -3.05 -1.95 7.56
C VAL A 100 -4.01 -2.70 8.47
N ALA A 101 -4.59 -1.98 9.43
CA ALA A 101 -5.59 -2.58 10.32
C ALA A 101 -6.81 -3.12 9.55
N LEU A 102 -7.38 -4.22 10.05
CA LEU A 102 -8.59 -4.85 9.48
C LEU A 102 -9.78 -3.86 9.39
N SER A 103 -9.88 -2.93 10.34
CA SER A 103 -10.91 -1.89 10.34
C SER A 103 -10.74 -0.90 9.18
N THR A 104 -9.50 -0.61 8.77
CA THR A 104 -9.16 0.27 7.64
C THR A 104 -9.48 -0.42 6.31
N ILE A 105 -9.11 -1.70 6.16
CA ILE A 105 -9.51 -2.48 4.98
C ILE A 105 -11.03 -2.62 4.90
N SER A 106 -11.71 -2.89 6.02
CA SER A 106 -13.17 -3.02 6.04
C SER A 106 -13.85 -1.74 5.54
N GLN A 107 -13.40 -0.57 6.00
CA GLN A 107 -13.90 0.73 5.51
C GLN A 107 -13.64 0.92 4.01
N THR A 108 -12.45 0.54 3.55
CA THR A 108 -12.08 0.62 2.13
C THR A 108 -12.96 -0.27 1.25
N VAL A 109 -13.18 -1.52 1.66
CA VAL A 109 -14.04 -2.47 0.95
C VAL A 109 -15.50 -2.04 0.98
N ASN A 110 -15.99 -1.49 2.09
CA ASN A 110 -17.35 -0.93 2.16
C ASN A 110 -17.56 0.18 1.14
N ARG A 111 -16.58 1.08 0.99
CA ARG A 111 -16.63 2.14 -0.03
C ARG A 111 -16.65 1.55 -1.44
N LEU A 112 -15.81 0.55 -1.73
CA LEU A 112 -15.79 -0.11 -3.03
C LEU A 112 -17.11 -0.82 -3.35
N GLU A 113 -17.73 -1.45 -2.36
CA GLU A 113 -19.01 -2.14 -2.50
C GLU A 113 -20.15 -1.14 -2.74
N GLN A 114 -20.17 -0.01 -2.01
CA GLN A 114 -21.12 1.09 -2.24
C GLN A 114 -21.04 1.67 -3.65
N LEU A 115 -19.84 1.65 -4.24
CA LEU A 115 -19.61 2.08 -5.62
C LEU A 115 -19.86 0.96 -6.65
N GLY A 116 -20.30 -0.22 -6.21
CA GLY A 116 -20.60 -1.36 -7.08
C GLY A 116 -19.37 -2.01 -7.71
N LEU A 117 -18.17 -1.77 -7.18
CA LEU A 117 -16.90 -2.23 -7.77
C LEU A 117 -16.44 -3.57 -7.20
N VAL A 118 -16.95 -3.95 -6.04
CA VAL A 118 -16.73 -5.26 -5.43
C VAL A 118 -18.04 -5.78 -4.86
N ARG A 119 -18.10 -7.08 -4.61
CA ARG A 119 -19.18 -7.74 -3.88
C ARG A 119 -18.60 -8.74 -2.88
N ARG A 120 -19.37 -9.04 -1.85
CA ARG A 120 -19.07 -10.09 -0.86
C ARG A 120 -19.75 -11.39 -1.25
N GLU A 121 -19.01 -12.48 -1.18
CA GLU A 121 -19.51 -13.83 -1.46
C GLU A 121 -19.02 -14.82 -0.40
N PRO A 122 -19.78 -15.91 -0.13
CA PRO A 122 -19.25 -17.03 0.62
C PRO A 122 -17.98 -17.58 -0.06
N ASP A 123 -16.94 -17.82 0.73
CA ASP A 123 -15.69 -18.34 0.21
C ASP A 123 -15.89 -19.74 -0.36
N ALA A 124 -15.31 -19.98 -1.54
CA ALA A 124 -15.44 -21.25 -2.26
C ALA A 124 -14.82 -22.44 -1.51
N ARG A 125 -13.86 -22.19 -0.61
CA ARG A 125 -13.14 -23.20 0.18
C ARG A 125 -13.74 -23.40 1.57
N ASP A 126 -14.30 -22.35 2.18
CA ASP A 126 -15.03 -22.44 3.45
C ASP A 126 -16.21 -21.47 3.47
N ARG A 127 -17.45 -21.97 3.38
CA ARG A 127 -18.67 -21.15 3.37
C ARG A 127 -18.87 -20.30 4.63
N ARG A 128 -18.10 -20.54 5.70
CA ARG A 128 -18.09 -19.69 6.91
C ARG A 128 -17.25 -18.42 6.74
N ARG A 129 -16.40 -18.37 5.72
CA ARG A 129 -15.60 -17.20 5.34
C ARG A 129 -16.30 -16.42 4.24
N VAL A 130 -15.99 -15.12 4.18
CA VAL A 130 -16.47 -14.21 3.13
C VAL A 130 -15.26 -13.77 2.31
N SER A 131 -15.36 -13.92 1.00
CA SER A 131 -14.40 -13.39 0.04
C SER A 131 -14.92 -12.10 -0.57
N ILE A 132 -14.01 -11.18 -0.85
CA ILE A 132 -14.26 -9.96 -1.60
C ILE A 132 -13.92 -10.26 -3.06
N VAL A 133 -14.87 -10.00 -3.95
CA VAL A 133 -14.78 -10.33 -5.38
C VAL A 133 -14.98 -9.06 -6.20
N PRO A 134 -14.09 -8.73 -7.15
CA PRO A 134 -14.29 -7.60 -8.03
C PRO A 134 -15.49 -7.84 -8.95
N THR A 135 -16.29 -6.81 -9.18
CA THR A 135 -17.32 -6.82 -10.24
C THR A 135 -16.68 -6.55 -11.59
N GLU A 136 -17.44 -6.71 -12.68
CA GLU A 136 -17.00 -6.36 -14.03
C GLU A 136 -16.61 -4.87 -14.11
N ALA A 137 -17.45 -3.98 -13.58
CA ALA A 137 -17.15 -2.54 -13.48
C ALA A 137 -15.89 -2.27 -12.66
N GLY A 138 -15.68 -3.00 -11.55
CA GLY A 138 -14.45 -2.92 -10.77
C GLY A 138 -13.21 -3.33 -11.56
N ALA A 139 -13.31 -4.40 -12.34
CA ALA A 139 -12.23 -4.89 -13.18
C ALA A 139 -11.87 -3.89 -14.30
N GLU A 140 -12.86 -3.28 -14.95
CA GLU A 140 -12.65 -2.25 -15.96
C GLU A 140 -11.93 -1.02 -15.40
N ILE A 141 -12.37 -0.51 -14.26
CA ILE A 141 -11.73 0.64 -13.60
C ILE A 141 -10.28 0.32 -13.24
N ALA A 142 -10.02 -0.88 -12.68
CA ALA A 142 -8.67 -1.30 -12.37
C ALA A 142 -7.77 -1.41 -13.61
N ALA A 143 -8.33 -1.84 -14.75
CA ALA A 143 -7.60 -1.90 -16.02
C ALA A 143 -7.23 -0.51 -16.54
N VAL A 144 -8.17 0.44 -16.52
CA VAL A 144 -7.92 1.82 -16.94
C VAL A 144 -6.87 2.50 -16.05
N ASP A 145 -6.99 2.35 -14.74
CA ASP A 145 -6.02 2.89 -13.79
C ASP A 145 -4.63 2.26 -13.97
N ARG A 146 -4.56 0.95 -14.18
CA ARG A 146 -3.30 0.25 -14.49
C ARG A 146 -2.64 0.79 -15.77
N VAL A 147 -3.38 0.97 -16.86
CA VAL A 147 -2.83 1.51 -18.12
C VAL A 147 -2.29 2.93 -17.90
N ARG A 148 -3.03 3.78 -17.19
CA ARG A 148 -2.61 5.17 -16.90
C ARG A 148 -1.33 5.22 -16.07
N ARG A 149 -1.20 4.36 -15.05
CA ARG A 149 0.00 4.28 -14.19
C ARG A 149 1.22 3.83 -14.96
N HIS A 150 1.08 2.81 -15.80
CA HIS A 150 2.19 2.26 -16.58
C HIS A 150 2.61 3.22 -17.69
N ALA A 151 1.69 3.86 -18.39
CA ALA A 151 2.00 4.69 -19.56
C ALA A 151 3.00 5.84 -19.30
N TRP A 152 3.07 6.39 -18.08
CA TRP A 152 4.15 7.34 -17.75
C TRP A 152 5.48 6.64 -17.53
N PHE A 153 5.49 5.54 -16.78
CA PHE A 153 6.70 4.83 -16.42
C PHE A 153 7.33 4.14 -17.63
N ASP A 154 6.50 3.53 -18.48
CA ASP A 154 6.91 2.88 -19.73
C ASP A 154 7.64 3.87 -20.65
N ARG A 155 7.17 5.12 -20.72
CA ARG A 155 7.84 6.18 -21.50
C ARG A 155 9.23 6.51 -20.95
N ILE A 156 9.35 6.67 -19.63
CA ILE A 156 10.66 6.93 -19.00
C ILE A 156 11.60 5.74 -19.22
N LEU A 157 11.12 4.51 -19.05
CA LEU A 157 11.92 3.30 -19.25
C LEU A 157 12.32 3.09 -20.71
N ALA A 158 11.50 3.52 -21.67
CA ALA A 158 11.81 3.47 -23.10
C ALA A 158 12.99 4.39 -23.46
N ASP A 159 13.14 5.52 -22.78
CA ASP A 159 14.22 6.49 -23.01
C ASP A 159 15.57 6.08 -22.38
N LEU A 160 15.58 5.03 -21.55
CA LEU A 160 16.81 4.51 -20.93
C LEU A 160 17.66 3.69 -21.91
N SER A 161 18.95 3.54 -21.58
CA SER A 161 19.81 2.57 -22.25
C SER A 161 19.41 1.13 -21.90
N ASP A 162 19.83 0.16 -22.73
CA ASP A 162 19.60 -1.26 -22.43
C ASP A 162 20.30 -1.70 -21.13
N ASP A 163 21.48 -1.13 -20.85
CA ASP A 163 22.22 -1.40 -19.62
C ASP A 163 21.46 -0.91 -18.38
N ASP A 164 20.94 0.32 -18.42
CA ASP A 164 20.13 0.87 -17.32
C ASP A 164 18.84 0.08 -17.11
N ARG A 165 18.19 -0.35 -18.20
CA ARG A 165 17.00 -1.22 -18.13
C ARG A 165 17.33 -2.55 -17.44
N ALA A 166 18.46 -3.18 -17.78
CA ALA A 166 18.88 -4.44 -17.15
C ALA A 166 19.19 -4.26 -15.65
N VAL A 167 19.81 -3.14 -15.27
CA VAL A 167 20.05 -2.79 -13.86
C VAL A 167 18.73 -2.62 -13.10
N LEU A 168 17.78 -1.88 -13.66
CA LEU A 168 16.47 -1.66 -13.04
C LEU A 168 15.67 -2.96 -12.92
N GLU A 169 15.75 -3.86 -13.89
CA GLU A 169 15.09 -5.16 -13.83
C GLU A 169 15.61 -5.99 -12.65
N ARG A 170 16.94 -6.02 -12.46
CA ARG A 170 17.57 -6.69 -11.32
C ARG A 170 17.20 -6.01 -10.00
N ALA A 171 17.26 -4.68 -9.94
CA ALA A 171 16.90 -3.92 -8.76
C ALA A 171 15.44 -4.14 -8.35
N ALA A 172 14.52 -4.20 -9.31
CA ALA A 172 13.10 -4.44 -9.06
C ALA A 172 12.83 -5.81 -8.42
N ARG A 173 13.59 -6.86 -8.78
CA ARG A 173 13.53 -8.17 -8.10
C ARG A 173 13.96 -8.04 -6.64
N ILE A 174 15.15 -7.49 -6.41
CA ILE A 174 15.71 -7.32 -5.07
C ILE A 174 14.80 -6.48 -4.17
N LEU A 175 14.22 -5.41 -4.71
CA LEU A 175 13.28 -4.54 -3.98
C LEU A 175 12.00 -5.26 -3.56
N ARG A 176 11.50 -6.21 -4.37
CA ARG A 176 10.36 -7.04 -3.97
C ARG A 176 10.75 -8.00 -2.85
N ASP A 177 11.90 -8.66 -2.96
CA ASP A 177 12.38 -9.56 -1.91
C ASP A 177 12.57 -8.83 -0.57
N ILE A 178 13.03 -7.57 -0.59
CA ILE A 178 13.10 -6.71 0.61
C ILE A 178 11.70 -6.37 1.16
N GLY A 179 10.74 -6.12 0.28
CA GLY A 179 9.36 -5.80 0.67
C GLY A 179 8.57 -6.99 1.22
N ASP A 180 9.00 -8.21 0.91
CA ASP A 180 8.39 -9.46 1.38
C ASP A 180 9.06 -10.03 2.65
N ALA A 181 10.27 -9.55 2.98
CA ALA A 181 11.01 -9.89 4.21
C ALA A 181 10.39 -9.25 5.47
#